data_AF-A0A2U3CJ13-F1
#
_entry.id   AF-A0A2U3CJ13-F1
#
_cell.length_a   1.000
_cell.length_b   1.000
_cell.length_c   1.000
_cell.angle_alpha   90.00
_cell.angle_beta   90.00
_cell.angle_gamma   90.00
#
_symmetry.space_group_name_H-M   'P 1'
#
loop_
_entity.id
_entity.type
_entity.pdbx_description
1 polymer ?
#
loop_
_entity_poly.entity_id
_entity_poly.type
_entity_poly.pdbx_seq_one_letter_code
_entity_poly.pdbx_strand_id
1 'polypeptide(L)' 'MGKVRTSAVKVISREIVKAYESHLSPDSFEHNKDIVSKVAHIHSKRFRNQIAGYVTHQLKLKKLREESYED' A
#
# COMPACT_ATOMS: atom_id res chain seq x y z
N MET A 1 -7.80 -4.38 23.01
CA MET A 1 -7.15 -3.33 22.17
C MET A 1 -7.16 -3.79 20.71
N GLY A 2 -7.86 -3.08 19.83
CA GLY A 2 -8.06 -3.49 18.43
C GLY A 2 -6.85 -3.23 17.52
N LYS A 3 -6.69 -4.03 16.47
CA LYS A 3 -5.59 -3.93 15.48
C LYS A 3 -5.92 -2.88 14.40
N VAL A 4 -6.03 -1.60 14.80
CA VAL A 4 -6.30 -0.48 13.88
C VAL A 4 -4.99 0.17 13.43
N ARG A 5 -4.84 0.40 12.12
CA ARG A 5 -3.70 1.16 11.58
C ARG A 5 -3.87 2.65 11.87
N THR A 6 -2.78 3.32 12.26
CA THR A 6 -2.77 4.76 12.55
C THR A 6 -3.08 5.60 11.30
N SER A 7 -3.52 6.84 11.51
CA SER A 7 -3.82 7.79 10.43
C SER A 7 -2.63 8.01 9.50
N ALA A 8 -1.43 8.15 10.05
CA ALA A 8 -0.19 8.36 9.29
C ALA A 8 0.04 7.26 8.24
N VAL A 9 -0.12 5.99 8.62
CA VAL A 9 0.02 4.87 7.68
C VAL A 9 -0.97 5.02 6.53
N LYS A 10 -2.24 5.36 6.83
CA LYS A 10 -3.28 5.48 5.80
C LYS A 10 -3.04 6.67 4.86
N VAL A 11 -2.58 7.81 5.38
CA VAL A 11 -2.30 9.02 4.57
C VAL A 11 -1.16 8.74 3.61
N ILE A 12 -0.01 8.31 4.12
CA ILE A 12 1.20 8.06 3.33
C ILE A 12 0.94 6.98 2.27
N SER A 13 0.28 5.87 2.64
CA SER A 13 -0.03 4.83 1.67
C SER A 13 -0.96 5.31 0.55
N ARG A 14 -1.93 6.19 0.83
CA ARG A 14 -2.79 6.75 -0.21
C ARG A 14 -2.02 7.66 -1.16
N GLU A 15 -1.08 8.45 -0.65
CA GLU A 15 -0.21 9.29 -1.47
C GLU A 15 0.68 8.43 -2.38
N ILE A 16 1.28 7.37 -1.84
CA ILE A 16 2.11 6.44 -2.61
C ILE A 16 1.29 5.75 -3.72
N VAL A 17 0.10 5.25 -3.40
CA VAL A 17 -0.77 4.61 -4.40
C VAL A 17 -1.15 5.58 -5.51
N LYS A 18 -1.50 6.83 -5.18
CA LYS A 18 -1.85 7.85 -6.18
C LYS A 18 -0.67 8.21 -7.10
N ALA A 19 0.54 8.32 -6.54
CA ALA A 19 1.71 8.77 -7.29
C ALA A 19 2.37 7.64 -8.12
N TYR A 20 2.34 6.41 -7.62
CA TYR A 20 3.11 5.29 -8.18
C TYR A 20 2.25 4.09 -8.60
N GLU A 21 0.97 4.33 -8.93
CA GLU A 21 0.01 3.27 -9.21
C GLU A 21 0.50 2.25 -10.25
N SER A 22 1.08 2.74 -11.35
CA SER A 22 1.58 1.92 -12.47
C SER A 22 2.76 1.01 -12.09
N HIS A 23 3.47 1.31 -11.00
CA HIS A 23 4.64 0.57 -10.57
C HIS A 23 4.31 -0.43 -9.46
N LEU A 24 3.13 -0.35 -8.87
CA LEU A 24 2.72 -1.19 -7.75
C LEU A 24 1.98 -2.43 -8.25
N SER A 25 2.09 -3.53 -7.49
CA SER A 25 1.40 -4.79 -7.81
C SER A 25 0.40 -5.16 -6.71
N PRO A 26 -0.84 -5.57 -7.03
CA PRO A 26 -1.80 -6.03 -6.03
C PRO A 26 -1.39 -7.37 -5.40
N ASP A 27 -0.61 -8.20 -6.10
CA ASP A 27 -0.33 -9.57 -5.71
C ASP A 27 1.04 -9.74 -5.00
N SER A 28 1.98 -8.80 -5.20
CA SER A 28 3.34 -8.89 -4.62
C SER A 28 3.59 -7.87 -3.51
N PHE A 29 3.73 -8.38 -2.27
CA PHE A 29 4.11 -7.55 -1.11
C PHE A 29 5.58 -7.11 -1.14
N GLU A 30 6.48 -8.01 -1.53
CA GLU A 30 7.92 -7.76 -1.53
C GLU A 30 8.29 -6.63 -2.51
N HIS A 31 7.70 -6.64 -3.70
CA HIS A 31 7.87 -5.58 -4.69
C HIS A 31 7.40 -4.21 -4.16
N ASN A 32 6.21 -4.16 -3.56
CA ASN A 32 5.68 -2.93 -3.00
C ASN A 32 6.52 -2.44 -1.81
N LYS A 33 7.08 -3.33 -0.98
CA LYS A 33 7.97 -2.97 0.12
C LYS A 33 9.26 -2.33 -0.39
N ASP A 34 9.79 -2.81 -1.51
CA ASP A 34 11.00 -2.25 -2.13
C ASP A 34 10.71 -0.88 -2.74
N ILE A 35 9.57 -0.70 -3.42
CA ILE A 35 9.13 0.61 -3.92
C ILE A 35 8.95 1.59 -2.77
N VAL A 36 8.25 1.20 -1.70
CA VAL A 36 8.06 2.06 -0.52
C VAL A 36 9.41 2.46 0.10
N SER A 37 10.40 1.56 0.11
CA SER A 37 11.75 1.88 0.59
C SER A 37 12.50 2.88 -0.29
N LYS A 38 12.25 2.85 -1.61
CA LYS A 38 12.87 3.77 -2.57
C LYS A 38 12.21 5.14 -2.57
N VAL A 39 10.88 5.17 -2.38
CA VAL A 39 10.08 6.40 -2.46
C VAL A 39 10.09 7.17 -1.13
N ALA A 40 10.08 6.49 0.01
CA ALA A 40 9.98 7.12 1.31
C ALA A 40 11.20 6.80 2.18
N HIS A 41 11.83 7.85 2.73
CA HIS A 41 12.90 7.73 3.73
C HIS A 41 12.32 7.25 5.07
N ILE A 42 12.12 5.93 5.20
CA ILE A 42 11.57 5.30 6.41
C ILE A 42 12.66 4.53 7.13
N HIS A 43 13.02 4.98 8.33
CA HIS A 43 14.04 4.32 9.16
C HIS A 43 13.54 3.05 9.85
N SER A 44 12.24 2.98 10.19
CA SER A 44 11.69 1.85 10.94
C SER A 44 11.19 0.73 10.02
N LYS A 45 11.78 -0.46 10.16
CA LYS A 45 11.32 -1.70 9.48
C LYS A 45 9.84 -1.97 9.71
N ARG A 46 9.38 -1.79 10.96
CA ARG A 46 7.97 -2.02 11.31
C ARG A 46 7.08 -1.06 10.53
N PHE A 47 7.35 0.25 10.59
CA PHE A 47 6.53 1.27 9.94
C PHE A 47 6.46 1.08 8.43
N ARG A 48 7.59 0.82 7.78
CA ARG A 48 7.65 0.48 6.36
C ARG A 48 6.73 -0.68 6.02
N ASN A 49 6.81 -1.77 6.79
CA ASN A 49 5.97 -2.96 6.54
C ASN A 49 4.48 -2.67 6.76
N GLN A 50 4.13 -1.76 7.68
CA GLN A 50 2.73 -1.33 7.85
C GLN A 50 2.22 -0.56 6.64
N ILE A 51 3.05 0.33 6.07
CA ILE A 51 2.73 1.11 4.87
C ILE A 51 2.61 0.19 3.66
N ALA A 52 3.62 -0.65 3.39
CA ALA A 52 3.60 -1.59 2.27
C ALA A 52 2.39 -2.54 2.34
N GLY A 53 2.05 -3.02 3.54
CA GLY A 53 0.89 -3.89 3.74
C GLY A 53 -0.45 -3.18 3.59
N TYR A 54 -0.52 -1.86 3.83
CA TYR A 54 -1.73 -1.09 3.57
C TYR A 54 -1.85 -0.72 2.08
N VAL A 55 -0.72 -0.46 1.40
CA VAL A 55 -0.66 -0.26 -0.06
C VAL A 55 -1.19 -1.50 -0.79
N THR A 56 -0.70 -2.70 -0.48
CA THR A 56 -1.21 -3.95 -1.11
C THR A 56 -2.71 -4.12 -0.88
N HIS A 57 -3.18 -3.84 0.33
CA HIS A 57 -4.60 -3.93 0.66
C HIS A 57 -5.46 -2.97 -0.18
N GLN A 58 -5.00 -1.72 -0.37
CA GLN A 58 -5.72 -0.75 -1.21
C GLN A 58 -5.78 -1.18 -2.68
N LEU A 59 -4.67 -1.70 -3.22
CA LEU A 59 -4.62 -2.17 -4.61
C LEU A 59 -5.54 -3.37 -4.85
N LYS A 60 -5.58 -4.31 -3.90
CA LYS A 60 -6.50 -5.45 -3.97
C LYS A 60 -7.97 -5.02 -3.94
N LEU A 61 -8.31 -4.06 -3.10
CA LEU A 61 -9.67 -3.49 -3.06
C LEU A 61 -10.02 -2.76 -4.35
N LYS A 62 -9.05 -2.07 -4.98
CA LYS A 62 -9.25 -1.40 -6.26
C LYS A 62 -9.53 -2.41 -7.37
N LYS A 63 -8.70 -3.46 -7.48
CA LYS A 63 -8.87 -4.56 -8.44
C LYS A 63 -10.23 -5.24 -8.32
N LEU A 64 -10.63 -5.62 -7.11
CA LEU A 64 -11.94 -6.24 -6.87
C LEU A 64 -13.11 -5.33 -7.27
N ARG A 65 -12.97 -4.01 -7.04
CA ARG A 65 -13.98 -3.05 -7.46
C ARG A 65 -14.05 -2.95 -8.98
N GLU A 66 -12.91 -2.91 -9.66
CA GLU A 66 -12.84 -2.89 -11.13
C GLU A 66 -13.49 -4.14 -11.74
N GLU A 67 -13.16 -5.33 -11.24
CA GLU A 67 -13.78 -6.59 -11.65
C GLU A 67 -15.31 -6.56 -11.49
N SER A 68 -15.81 -5.98 -10.39
CA SER A 68 -17.27 -5.86 -10.14
C SER A 68 -18.01 -4.92 -11.10
N TYR A 69 -17.32 -4.07 -11.87
CA TYR A 69 -17.93 -3.22 -12.89
C TYR A 69 -17.88 -3.87 -14.29
N GLU A 70 -17.02 -4.86 -14.47
CA GLU A 70 -16.86 -5.59 -15.74
C GLU A 70 -17.86 -6.75 -15.88
N ASP A 71 -18.36 -7.28 -14.75
CA ASP A 71 -19.48 -8.24 -14.65
C ASP A 71 -20.86 -7.57 -14.77
#